data_AF-A0A939ZHE2-F1
#
_entry.id   AF-A0A939ZHE2-F1
#
_cell.length_a   1.000
_cell.length_b   1.000
_cell.length_c   1.000
_cell.angle_alpha   90.00
_cell.angle_beta   90.00
_cell.angle_gamma   90.00
#
_symmetry.space_group_name_H-M   'P 1'
#
loop_
_entity.id
_entity.type
_entity.pdbx_description
1 polymer ?
#
loop_
_entity_poly.entity_id
_entity_poly.type
_entity_poly.pdbx_seq_one_letter_code
_entity_poly.pdbx_strand_id
1 'polypeptide(L)'
;MGKIILVVIEALIAIGVKTVFSACPAMENGMYMSCHNAENAVFILAVVQAFLIATSFILKNKKVRIALGALFVVSTIASLIVPGNVIHLCMMASMRCHSVFKVFNISVNVLGLIVFAIVSFLEFKKERNSVSGTRVFE
;
A
#
# COMPACT_ATOMS: atom_id res chain seq x y z
N MET A 1 -6.26 5.24 -16.09
CA MET A 1 -6.91 5.97 -14.98
C MET A 1 -6.87 5.19 -13.68
N GLY A 2 -7.35 3.93 -13.62
CA GLY A 2 -7.40 3.15 -12.37
C GLY A 2 -6.09 3.08 -11.55
N LYS A 3 -4.94 2.92 -12.21
CA LYS A 3 -3.62 2.89 -11.54
C LYS A 3 -3.17 4.22 -10.96
N ILE A 4 -3.61 5.35 -11.52
CA ILE A 4 -3.25 6.68 -11.03
C ILE A 4 -3.94 6.93 -9.68
N ILE A 5 -5.21 6.51 -9.57
CA ILE A 5 -5.98 6.59 -8.33
C ILE A 5 -5.28 5.81 -7.22
N LEU A 6 -4.77 4.61 -7.52
CA LEU A 6 -3.98 3.80 -6.59
C LEU A 6 -2.71 4.53 -6.13
N VAL A 7 -1.92 5.09 -7.04
CA VAL A 7 -0.71 5.85 -6.66
C VAL A 7 -1.05 7.05 -5.77
N VAL A 8 -2.13 7.77 -6.08
CA VAL A 8 -2.57 8.91 -5.26
C VAL A 8 -3.00 8.45 -3.87
N ILE A 9 -3.72 7.34 -3.76
CA ILE A 9 -4.11 6.76 -2.47
C ILE A 9 -2.87 6.40 -1.66
N GLU A 10 -1.91 5.66 -2.22
CA GLU A 10 -0.67 5.29 -1.51
C GLU A 10 0.17 6.51 -1.08
N ALA A 11 0.24 7.54 -1.93
CA ALA A 11 0.93 8.78 -1.59
C ALA A 11 0.25 9.54 -0.44
N LEU A 12 -1.09 9.59 -0.45
CA LEU A 12 -1.86 10.18 0.65
C LEU A 12 -1.69 9.39 1.96
N ILE A 13 -1.54 8.07 1.89
CA ILE A 13 -1.22 7.24 3.06
C ILE A 13 0.14 7.62 3.61
N ALA A 14 1.17 7.68 2.76
CA ALA A 14 2.52 8.02 3.20
C ALA A 14 2.54 9.37 3.94
N ILE A 15 1.82 10.37 3.40
CA ILE A 15 1.68 11.67 4.06
C ILE A 15 0.84 11.56 5.33
N GLY A 16 -0.27 10.84 5.30
CA GLY A 16 -1.20 10.68 6.41
C GLY A 16 -0.57 10.00 7.63
N VAL A 17 0.23 8.96 7.40
CA VAL A 17 0.99 8.24 8.44
C VAL A 17 1.98 9.16 9.15
N LYS A 18 2.59 10.11 8.44
CA LYS A 18 3.56 11.07 9.01
C LYS A 18 2.92 12.30 9.67
N THR A 19 1.63 12.57 9.42
CA THR A 19 0.98 13.82 9.82
C THR A 19 -0.19 13.56 10.77
N VAL A 20 -1.37 13.25 10.23
CA VAL A 20 -2.63 13.18 10.97
C VAL A 20 -2.77 11.87 11.75
N PHE A 21 -2.11 10.80 11.29
CA PHE A 21 -2.19 9.45 11.86
C PHE A 21 -0.85 8.97 12.43
N SER A 22 0.03 9.90 12.82
CA SER A 22 1.32 9.60 13.45
C SER A 22 1.13 8.67 14.65
N ALA A 23 2.03 7.70 14.78
CA ALA A 23 1.90 6.64 15.78
C ALA A 23 1.98 7.25 17.19
N CYS A 24 3.14 7.78 17.56
CA CYS A 24 3.37 8.38 18.87
C CYS A 24 4.34 9.59 18.72
N PRO A 25 4.09 10.72 19.43
CA PRO A 25 4.93 11.91 19.32
C PRO A 25 6.33 11.67 19.92
N ALA A 26 7.29 12.54 19.58
CA ALA A 26 8.59 12.53 20.22
C ALA A 26 8.44 12.75 21.73
N MET A 27 9.22 12.03 22.53
CA MET A 27 9.22 12.24 23.98
C MET A 27 9.79 13.62 24.32
N GLU A 28 9.41 14.16 25.49
CA GLU A 28 9.93 15.45 25.98
C GLU A 28 11.45 15.47 26.17
N ASN A 29 12.08 14.30 26.31
CA ASN A 29 13.54 14.12 26.39
C ASN A 29 14.23 14.02 25.01
N GLY A 30 13.50 14.23 23.90
CA GLY A 30 14.03 14.15 22.54
C GLY A 30 14.25 12.73 22.00
N MET A 31 13.91 11.69 22.77
CA MET A 31 14.06 10.30 22.35
C MET A 31 12.83 9.82 21.56
N TYR A 32 13.05 8.86 20.65
CA TYR A 32 11.98 8.23 19.87
C TYR A 32 11.66 6.84 20.42
N MET A 33 10.36 6.52 20.53
CA MET A 33 9.90 5.19 20.92
C MET A 33 10.00 4.20 19.76
N SER A 34 9.97 2.89 20.05
CA SER A 34 9.83 1.81 19.04
C SER A 34 8.66 2.06 18.06
N CYS A 35 7.58 2.68 18.56
CA CYS A 35 6.42 3.09 17.79
C CYS A 35 6.76 4.04 16.61
N HIS A 36 7.84 4.85 16.72
CA HIS A 36 8.33 5.70 15.63
C HIS A 36 9.01 4.90 14.51
N ASN A 37 9.72 3.81 14.86
CA ASN A 37 10.31 2.93 13.87
C ASN A 37 9.23 2.16 13.09
N ALA A 38 8.12 1.79 13.75
CA ALA A 38 6.96 1.20 13.09
C ALA A 38 6.34 2.17 12.07
N GLU A 39 6.19 3.44 12.44
CA GLU A 39 5.71 4.50 11.54
C GLU A 39 6.62 4.66 10.33
N ASN A 40 7.94 4.74 10.54
CA ASN A 40 8.92 4.88 9.45
C ASN A 40 8.91 3.66 8.52
N ALA A 41 8.79 2.44 9.07
CA ALA A 41 8.70 1.23 8.27
C ALA A 41 7.44 1.22 7.37
N VAL A 42 6.29 1.57 7.93
CA VAL A 42 5.03 1.68 7.16
C VAL A 42 5.12 2.78 6.10
N PHE A 43 5.72 3.93 6.43
CA PHE A 43 5.97 5.00 5.47
C PHE A 43 6.81 4.53 4.28
N ILE A 44 7.92 3.83 4.55
CA ILE A 44 8.79 3.28 3.50
C ILE A 44 8.01 2.28 2.63
N LEU A 45 7.22 1.40 3.26
CA LEU A 45 6.39 0.43 2.53
C LEU A 45 5.36 1.11 1.63
N ALA A 46 4.69 2.17 2.10
CA ALA A 46 3.75 2.96 1.30
C ALA A 46 4.44 3.62 0.10
N VAL A 47 5.65 4.15 0.27
CA VAL A 47 6.44 4.71 -0.83
C VAL A 47 6.84 3.63 -1.84
N VAL A 48 7.26 2.45 -1.37
CA VAL A 48 7.60 1.31 -2.23
C VAL A 48 6.38 0.83 -3.01
N GLN A 49 5.22 0.72 -2.36
CA GLN A 49 3.94 0.38 -2.96
C GLN A 49 3.57 1.37 -4.08
N ALA A 50 3.64 2.67 -3.82
CA ALA A 50 3.41 3.71 -4.82
C ALA A 50 4.38 3.57 -6.00
N PHE A 51 5.66 3.31 -5.75
CA PHE A 51 6.69 3.13 -6.77
C PHE A 51 6.44 1.88 -7.64
N LEU A 52 6.03 0.76 -7.04
CA LEU A 52 5.69 -0.46 -7.77
C LEU A 52 4.51 -0.24 -8.72
N ILE A 53 3.45 0.43 -8.26
CA ILE A 53 2.28 0.74 -9.09
C ILE A 53 2.67 1.73 -10.21
N ALA A 54 3.45 2.76 -9.90
CA ALA A 54 3.92 3.73 -10.88
C ALA A 54 4.79 3.06 -11.96
N THR A 55 5.70 2.17 -11.56
CA THR A 55 6.54 1.41 -12.51
C THR A 55 5.70 0.48 -13.38
N SER A 56 4.65 -0.13 -12.81
CA SER A 56 3.69 -0.97 -13.56
C SER A 56 2.87 -0.20 -14.61
N PHE A 57 2.87 1.13 -14.54
CA PHE A 57 2.22 2.01 -15.51
C PHE A 57 3.12 2.29 -16.72
N ILE A 58 4.42 2.47 -16.48
CA ILE A 58 5.41 2.80 -17.53
C ILE A 58 5.72 1.56 -18.38
N LEU A 59 5.79 0.38 -17.75
CA LEU A 59 6.17 -0.85 -18.42
C LEU A 59 5.02 -1.46 -19.23
N LYS A 60 5.26 -1.70 -20.52
CA LYS A 60 4.29 -2.33 -21.44
C LYS A 60 4.30 -3.87 -21.38
N ASN A 61 5.34 -4.46 -20.80
CA ASN A 61 5.51 -5.91 -20.74
C ASN A 61 4.54 -6.55 -19.75
N LYS A 62 3.61 -7.37 -20.25
CA LYS A 62 2.58 -8.06 -19.43
C LYS A 62 3.19 -8.90 -18.30
N LYS A 63 4.24 -9.68 -18.60
CA LYS A 63 4.94 -10.51 -17.61
C LYS A 63 5.49 -9.68 -16.45
N VAL A 64 6.11 -8.54 -16.76
CA VAL A 64 6.70 -7.66 -15.74
C VAL A 64 5.62 -6.97 -14.92
N ARG A 65 4.50 -6.58 -15.53
CA ARG A 65 3.34 -6.02 -14.81
C ARG A 65 2.75 -7.00 -13.80
N ILE A 66 2.64 -8.27 -14.17
CA ILE A 66 2.16 -9.33 -13.26
C ILE A 66 3.15 -9.50 -12.09
N ALA A 67 4.45 -9.54 -12.37
CA ALA A 67 5.48 -9.65 -11.34
C ALA A 67 5.45 -8.45 -10.36
N LEU A 68 5.33 -7.22 -10.87
CA LEU A 68 5.19 -6.01 -10.04
C LEU A 68 3.90 -6.02 -9.22
N GLY A 69 2.80 -6.53 -9.78
CA GLY A 69 1.56 -6.72 -9.05
C GLY A 69 1.69 -7.72 -7.90
N ALA A 70 2.39 -8.84 -8.12
CA ALA A 70 2.68 -9.80 -7.07
C ALA A 70 3.55 -9.21 -5.95
N LEU A 71 4.59 -8.43 -6.32
CA LEU A 71 5.42 -7.71 -5.36
C LEU A 71 4.62 -6.70 -4.54
N PHE A 72 3.69 -5.98 -5.18
CA PHE A 72 2.79 -5.07 -4.49
C PHE A 72 1.97 -5.81 -3.42
N VAL A 73 1.31 -6.92 -3.78
CA VAL A 73 0.51 -7.72 -2.83
C VAL A 73 1.36 -8.22 -1.65
N VAL A 74 2.57 -8.74 -1.92
CA VAL A 74 3.49 -9.20 -0.88
C VAL A 74 3.90 -8.05 0.05
N SER A 75 4.21 -6.87 -0.52
CA SER A 75 4.55 -5.68 0.27
C SER A 75 3.38 -5.17 1.12
N THR A 76 2.14 -5.28 0.63
CA THR A 76 0.93 -4.98 1.39
C THR A 76 0.76 -5.91 2.57
N ILE A 77 0.97 -7.22 2.38
CA ILE A 77 0.92 -8.19 3.49
C ILE A 77 1.99 -7.85 4.52
N ALA A 78 3.22 -7.52 4.09
CA ALA A 78 4.27 -7.08 5.00
C ALA A 78 3.84 -5.83 5.79
N SER A 79 3.26 -4.82 5.13
CA SER A 79 2.79 -3.57 5.76
C SER A 79 1.69 -3.82 6.80
N LEU A 80 0.85 -4.83 6.62
CA LEU A 80 -0.16 -5.23 7.59
C LEU A 80 0.43 -5.92 8.83
N ILE A 81 1.51 -6.69 8.67
CA ILE A 81 2.13 -7.46 9.74
C ILE A 81 3.08 -6.60 10.58
N VAL A 82 3.76 -5.63 9.96
CA VAL A 82 4.75 -4.76 10.60
C VAL A 82 4.26 -4.12 11.91
N PRO A 83 3.12 -3.40 11.94
CA PRO A 83 2.66 -2.73 13.15
C PRO A 83 2.04 -3.74 14.13
N GLY A 84 2.84 -4.16 15.10
CA GLY A 84 2.39 -4.91 16.28
C GLY A 84 2.87 -6.35 16.33
N ASN A 85 3.34 -6.92 15.20
CA ASN A 85 4.00 -8.22 15.19
C ASN A 85 5.52 -8.10 15.00
N VAL A 86 5.98 -7.38 13.97
CA VAL A 86 7.43 -7.23 13.70
C VAL A 86 8.04 -6.14 14.55
N ILE A 87 7.40 -4.96 14.57
CA ILE A 87 7.82 -3.84 15.39
C ILE A 87 6.79 -3.69 16.50
N HIS A 88 7.25 -3.85 17.74
CA HIS A 88 6.39 -3.76 18.91
C HIS A 88 5.85 -2.33 19.04
N LEU A 89 4.52 -2.24 19.08
CA LEU A 89 3.82 -1.04 19.46
C LEU A 89 3.80 -0.91 20.99
N CYS A 90 3.39 0.27 21.41
CA CYS A 90 3.34 0.70 22.79
C CYS A 90 2.41 -0.23 23.60
N MET A 91 2.72 -0.45 24.88
CA MET A 91 2.25 -1.59 25.69
C MET A 91 0.73 -1.65 25.92
N MET A 92 0.03 -0.50 25.93
CA MET A 92 -1.41 -0.45 26.16
C MET A 92 -2.22 -0.30 24.87
N ALA A 93 -3.30 -1.07 24.74
CA ALA A 93 -4.19 -1.05 23.58
C ALA A 93 -5.02 0.24 23.44
N SER A 94 -5.19 1.01 24.52
CA SER A 94 -5.88 2.31 24.50
C SER A 94 -5.06 3.45 23.89
N MET A 95 -3.76 3.22 23.62
CA MET A 95 -2.90 4.24 23.04
C MET A 95 -3.23 4.49 21.56
N ARG A 96 -3.03 5.74 21.15
CA ARG A 96 -3.25 6.21 19.77
C ARG A 96 -2.53 5.39 18.71
N CYS A 97 -1.35 4.87 19.04
CA CYS A 97 -0.57 3.93 18.24
C CYS A 97 -1.41 2.69 17.81
N HIS A 98 -2.27 2.14 18.69
CA HIS A 98 -3.12 0.98 18.39
C HIS A 98 -4.49 1.36 17.83
N SER A 99 -5.14 2.38 18.41
CA SER A 99 -6.52 2.74 18.05
C SER A 99 -6.62 3.51 16.74
N VAL A 100 -5.61 4.30 16.39
CA VAL A 100 -5.63 5.20 15.23
C VAL A 100 -4.67 4.71 14.16
N PHE A 101 -3.36 4.62 14.45
CA PHE A 101 -2.34 4.31 13.44
C PHE A 101 -2.50 2.90 12.86
N LYS A 102 -2.64 1.88 13.73
CA LYS A 102 -2.79 0.49 13.27
C LYS A 102 -4.08 0.28 12.48
N VAL A 103 -5.21 0.82 12.97
CA VAL A 103 -6.51 0.71 12.29
C VAL A 103 -6.47 1.43 10.95
N PHE A 104 -5.90 2.64 10.89
CA PHE A 104 -5.70 3.39 9.66
C PHE A 104 -4.87 2.59 8.65
N ASN A 105 -3.68 2.13 9.04
CA ASN A 105 -2.80 1.36 8.17
C ASN A 105 -3.49 0.12 7.59
N ILE A 106 -4.22 -0.64 8.41
CA ILE A 106 -4.96 -1.81 7.96
C ILE A 106 -6.07 -1.40 6.99
N SER A 107 -6.90 -0.43 7.37
CA SER A 107 -8.06 -0.02 6.58
C SER A 107 -7.66 0.44 5.18
N VAL A 108 -6.58 1.23 5.05
CA VAL A 108 -6.19 1.74 3.74
C VAL A 108 -5.42 0.72 2.91
N ASN A 109 -4.55 -0.12 3.51
CA ASN A 109 -3.92 -1.22 2.77
C ASN A 109 -4.97 -2.21 2.21
N VAL A 110 -6.01 -2.52 2.99
CA VAL A 110 -7.12 -3.38 2.53
C VAL A 110 -7.89 -2.69 1.40
N LEU A 111 -8.21 -1.41 1.53
CA LEU A 111 -8.86 -0.65 0.47
C LEU A 111 -8.01 -0.60 -0.81
N GLY A 112 -6.71 -0.33 -0.69
CA GLY A 112 -5.76 -0.32 -1.79
C GLY A 112 -5.70 -1.66 -2.51
N LEU A 113 -5.70 -2.78 -1.76
CA LEU A 113 -5.73 -4.12 -2.31
C LEU A 113 -7.02 -4.40 -3.11
N ILE A 114 -8.18 -3.98 -2.59
CA ILE A 114 -9.47 -4.11 -3.29
C ILE A 114 -9.45 -3.33 -4.60
N VAL A 115 -9.02 -2.06 -4.57
CA VAL A 115 -8.93 -1.22 -5.76
C VAL A 115 -7.94 -1.82 -6.77
N PHE A 116 -6.80 -2.33 -6.31
CA PHE A 116 -5.82 -3.01 -7.15
C PHE A 116 -6.40 -4.24 -7.84
N ALA A 117 -7.17 -5.06 -7.13
CA ALA A 117 -7.85 -6.22 -7.68
C ALA A 117 -8.87 -5.83 -8.75
N ILE A 118 -9.69 -4.80 -8.49
CA ILE A 118 -10.68 -4.29 -9.46
C ILE A 118 -9.98 -3.79 -10.73
N VAL A 119 -8.96 -2.95 -10.58
CA VAL A 119 -8.22 -2.38 -11.72
C VAL A 119 -7.56 -3.49 -12.54
N SER A 120 -6.91 -4.45 -11.88
CA SER A 120 -6.26 -5.59 -12.53
C SER A 120 -7.28 -6.47 -13.28
N PHE A 121 -8.46 -6.71 -12.69
CA PHE A 121 -9.53 -7.46 -13.31
C PHE A 121 -10.10 -6.76 -14.56
N LEU A 122 -10.31 -5.44 -14.48
CA LEU A 122 -10.76 -4.64 -15.63
C LEU A 122 -9.72 -4.62 -16.76
N GLU A 123 -8.43 -4.53 -16.42
CA GLU A 123 -7.35 -4.66 -17.41
C GLU A 123 -7.37 -6.04 -18.08
N PHE A 124 -7.51 -7.11 -17.30
CA PHE A 124 -7.58 -8.48 -17.82
C PHE A 124 -8.78 -8.69 -18.76
N LYS A 125 -9.95 -8.15 -18.39
CA LYS A 125 -11.16 -8.18 -19.22
C LYS A 125 -10.97 -7.40 -20.52
N LYS A 126 -10.35 -6.22 -20.44
CA LYS A 126 -10.03 -5.40 -21.63
C LYS A 126 -9.09 -6.13 -22.58
N GLU A 127 -8.05 -6.78 -22.07
CA GLU A 127 -7.13 -7.56 -22.90
C GLU A 127 -7.80 -8.76 -23.57
N ARG A 128 -8.66 -9.49 -22.84
CA ARG A 128 -9.44 -10.61 -23.41
C ARG A 128 -10.37 -10.17 -24.55
N ASN A 129 -11.08 -9.05 -24.38
CA ASN A 129 -11.97 -8.52 -25.41
C ASN A 129 -11.21 -8.05 -26.66
N SER A 130 -10.02 -7.46 -26.50
CA SER A 130 -9.19 -7.02 -27.62
C SER A 130 -8.73 -8.21 -28.49
N VAL A 131 -8.37 -9.35 -27.88
CA VAL A 131 -7.96 -10.55 -28.61
C VAL A 131 -9.14 -11.24 -29.29
N SER A 132 -10.33 -11.19 -28.69
CA SER A 132 -11.54 -11.78 -29.28
C SER A 132 -12.04 -11.01 -30.50
N GLY A 133 -11.85 -9.68 -30.53
CA GLY A 133 -12.22 -8.85 -31.69
C GLY A 133 -11.32 -9.09 -32.91
N THR A 134 -10.03 -9.36 -32.70
CA THR A 134 -9.08 -9.61 -33.81
C THR A 134 -9.31 -10.97 -34.47
N ARG A 135 -9.77 -11.99 -33.74
CA ARG A 135 -10.03 -13.34 -34.28
C ARG A 135 -11.33 -13.49 -35.08
N VAL A 136 -12.17 -12.46 -35.16
CA VAL A 136 -13.42 -12.48 -35.97
C VAL A 136 -13.18 -11.97 -37.40
N PHE A 137 -12.05 -11.31 -37.67
CA PHE A 137 -11.70 -10.76 -38.99
C PHE A 137 -10.72 -11.65 -39.78
N GLU A 138 -10.55 -12.92 -39.38
CA GLU A 138 -9.66 -13.90 -40.04
C GLU A 138 -10.47 -15.08 -40.58
#